data_AF-A0A963I849-F1
#
_entry.id   AF-A0A963I849-F1
#
_cell.length_a   1.000
_cell.length_b   1.000
_cell.length_c   1.000
_cell.angle_alpha   90.00
_cell.angle_beta   90.00
_cell.angle_gamma   90.00
#
_symmetry.space_group_name_H-M   'P 1'
#
loop_
_entity.id
_entity.type
_entity.pdbx_description
1 polymer ?
#
loop_
_entity_poly.entity_id
_entity_poly.type
_entity_poly.pdbx_seq_one_letter_code
_entity_poly.pdbx_strand_id
1 'polypeptide(L)'
;MNPRHTAIAIGLLGILGWGGAQAAEPADWSAVPATTVGLFYPGVSPIEWITNGSAHGGWRGLKRGDSCLECHAEETGDMGKKMASGAKIEPTPIKGKAPAIPVKVQAAHDGANLYLRFTWKEPPASGAPAMDKDNPLKVAFMLEAGKVERADLSGCWETCHQDARTMPEGNKDKTKYVKDGSLASGVFYDLVQWRSNGEKHDGYVADKRVMDGGKALVDARGEKKGDTWTVTFTRKFTGGEGDVALAPGQTVNFGMAIHDDSATGRFHHVSLGYRLGIDADGEIKAVKQ
;
A
#
# COMPACT_ATOMS: atom_id res chain seq x y z
N MET A 1 58.79 -52.94 24.72
CA MET A 1 57.68 -52.41 25.55
C MET A 1 57.46 -50.96 25.18
N ASN A 2 56.20 -50.60 24.94
CA ASN A 2 55.72 -49.41 24.25
C ASN A 2 56.08 -48.07 24.92
N PRO A 3 56.28 -47.00 24.13
CA PRO A 3 56.39 -45.62 24.61
C PRO A 3 54.99 -45.01 24.81
N ARG A 4 54.89 -44.01 25.69
CA ARG A 4 53.72 -43.11 25.77
C ARG A 4 54.21 -41.68 25.48
N HIS A 5 53.88 -41.18 24.29
CA HIS A 5 53.92 -39.76 23.99
C HIS A 5 52.50 -39.21 23.90
N THR A 6 52.29 -38.16 24.67
CA THR A 6 51.10 -37.30 24.72
C THR A 6 50.98 -36.53 23.40
N ALA A 7 49.81 -36.57 22.77
CA ALA A 7 49.47 -35.70 21.64
C ALA A 7 48.30 -34.80 22.04
N ILE A 8 48.55 -33.49 22.03
CA ILE A 8 47.53 -32.44 22.11
C ILE A 8 47.10 -32.14 20.68
N ALA A 9 45.84 -32.41 20.35
CA ALA A 9 45.24 -32.01 19.09
C ALA A 9 44.35 -30.78 19.32
N ILE A 10 44.78 -29.64 18.78
CA ILE A 10 43.97 -28.42 18.65
C ILE A 10 43.03 -28.63 17.45
N GLY A 11 41.74 -28.85 17.71
CA GLY A 11 40.71 -28.90 16.69
C GLY A 11 40.07 -27.53 16.49
N LEU A 12 40.46 -26.83 15.42
CA LEU A 12 39.73 -25.68 14.88
C LEU A 12 38.42 -26.18 14.23
N LEU A 13 37.30 -26.05 14.94
CA LEU A 13 35.97 -26.23 14.36
C LEU A 13 35.59 -24.93 13.61
N GLY A 14 35.77 -24.92 12.30
CA GLY A 14 35.19 -23.90 11.43
C GLY A 14 33.67 -24.11 11.34
N ILE A 15 32.90 -23.22 11.97
CA ILE A 15 31.45 -23.15 11.78
C ILE A 15 31.23 -22.39 10.47
N LEU A 16 31.06 -23.12 9.37
CA LEU A 16 30.48 -22.59 8.14
C LEU A 16 28.99 -22.36 8.39
N GLY A 17 28.64 -21.19 8.92
CA GLY A 17 27.28 -20.71 8.93
C GLY A 17 26.84 -20.41 7.51
N TRP A 18 25.90 -21.19 6.98
CA TRP A 18 25.07 -20.76 5.86
C TRP A 18 24.19 -19.59 6.33
N GLY A 19 24.74 -18.38 6.30
CA GLY A 19 23.95 -17.16 6.32
C GLY A 19 23.24 -17.07 4.98
N GLY A 20 21.94 -17.40 4.95
CA GLY A 20 21.09 -16.94 3.85
C GLY A 20 21.26 -15.43 3.74
N ALA A 21 21.50 -14.93 2.53
CA ALA A 21 21.60 -13.50 2.28
C ALA A 21 20.36 -12.83 2.90
N GLN A 22 20.57 -12.04 3.96
CA GLN A 22 19.49 -11.24 4.53
C GLN A 22 19.03 -10.26 3.46
N ALA A 23 17.71 -10.08 3.32
CA ALA A 23 17.17 -9.03 2.47
C ALA A 23 17.82 -7.70 2.89
N ALA A 24 18.55 -7.08 1.98
CA ALA A 24 19.30 -5.86 2.22
C ALA A 24 18.65 -4.75 1.38
N GLU A 25 17.98 -3.82 2.07
CA GLU A 25 17.46 -2.63 1.42
C GLU A 25 18.58 -1.84 0.72
N PRO A 26 18.26 -0.97 -0.25
CA PRO A 26 19.26 -0.09 -0.85
C PRO A 26 19.98 0.72 0.22
N ALA A 27 21.32 0.59 0.28
CA ALA A 27 22.14 1.34 1.22
C ALA A 27 22.07 2.86 0.95
N ASP A 28 21.87 3.24 -0.32
CA ASP A 28 21.68 4.61 -0.75
C ASP A 28 20.39 4.75 -1.58
N TRP A 29 19.32 5.21 -0.92
CA TRP A 29 18.06 5.52 -1.58
C TRP A 29 18.14 6.75 -2.51
N SER A 30 19.19 7.58 -2.46
CA SER A 30 19.29 8.75 -3.34
C SER A 30 19.47 8.37 -4.82
N ALA A 31 19.98 7.16 -5.08
CA ALA A 31 20.12 6.59 -6.41
C ALA A 31 18.81 5.98 -6.97
N VAL A 32 17.79 5.79 -6.12
CA VAL A 32 16.50 5.20 -6.52
C VAL A 32 15.55 6.31 -6.96
N PRO A 33 14.97 6.27 -8.17
CA PRO A 33 14.02 7.28 -8.63
C PRO A 33 12.84 7.45 -7.67
N ALA A 34 12.48 8.70 -7.40
CA ALA A 34 11.34 9.04 -6.56
C ALA A 34 10.18 9.59 -7.39
N THR A 35 9.01 8.98 -7.24
CA THR A 35 7.74 9.47 -7.82
C THR A 35 6.93 10.14 -6.71
N THR A 36 6.39 11.33 -6.98
CA THR A 36 5.46 11.97 -6.04
C THR A 36 4.05 11.47 -6.33
N VAL A 37 3.46 10.74 -5.38
CA VAL A 37 2.11 10.21 -5.42
C VAL A 37 1.21 11.10 -4.57
N GLY A 38 0.16 11.66 -5.18
CA GLY A 38 -0.81 12.51 -4.49
C GLY A 38 -1.87 11.66 -3.80
N LEU A 39 -1.82 11.57 -2.46
CA LEU A 39 -2.91 11.00 -1.69
C LEU A 39 -3.90 12.11 -1.33
N PHE A 40 -5.20 11.86 -1.47
CA PHE A 40 -6.23 12.82 -1.11
C PHE A 40 -7.29 12.19 -0.22
N TYR A 41 -7.97 13.01 0.56
CA TYR A 41 -9.10 12.60 1.37
C TYR A 41 -10.32 12.37 0.46
N PRO A 42 -10.81 11.13 0.29
CA PRO A 42 -11.74 10.78 -0.79
C PRO A 42 -13.21 11.04 -0.44
N GLY A 43 -13.53 11.38 0.82
CA GLY A 43 -14.91 11.45 1.29
C GLY A 43 -15.65 10.12 1.13
N VAL A 44 -16.90 10.19 0.68
CA VAL A 44 -17.79 9.06 0.40
C VAL A 44 -17.86 8.84 -1.12
N SER A 45 -16.75 8.37 -1.71
CA SER A 45 -16.62 8.09 -3.15
C SER A 45 -16.44 6.59 -3.46
N PRO A 46 -17.43 5.74 -3.13
CA PRO A 46 -17.36 4.32 -3.48
C PRO A 46 -17.45 4.10 -4.99
N ILE A 47 -17.08 2.91 -5.47
CA ILE A 47 -17.05 2.60 -6.91
C ILE A 47 -18.42 2.76 -7.57
N GLU A 48 -19.51 2.51 -6.84
CA GLU A 48 -20.89 2.74 -7.32
C GLU A 48 -21.17 4.22 -7.62
N TRP A 49 -20.58 5.14 -6.85
CA TRP A 49 -20.69 6.56 -7.11
C TRP A 49 -19.86 6.98 -8.32
N ILE A 50 -18.62 6.49 -8.42
CA ILE A 50 -17.69 6.79 -9.53
C ILE A 50 -18.25 6.35 -10.88
N THR A 51 -18.88 5.18 -10.90
CA THR A 51 -19.45 4.55 -12.10
C THR A 51 -20.89 5.00 -12.37
N ASN A 52 -21.48 5.83 -11.51
CA ASN A 52 -22.77 6.46 -11.77
C ASN A 52 -22.58 7.73 -12.62
N GLY A 53 -22.80 7.61 -13.93
CA GLY A 53 -22.60 8.69 -14.90
C GLY A 53 -23.42 9.98 -14.67
N SER A 54 -24.44 9.95 -13.81
CA SER A 54 -25.21 11.14 -13.43
C SER A 54 -24.63 11.84 -12.20
N ALA A 55 -23.98 11.08 -11.30
CA ALA A 55 -23.39 11.60 -10.06
C ALA A 55 -21.90 11.96 -10.21
N HIS A 56 -21.20 11.22 -11.08
CA HIS A 56 -19.79 11.42 -11.42
C HIS A 56 -19.56 11.17 -12.91
N GLY A 57 -18.96 12.14 -13.61
CA GLY A 57 -18.71 12.04 -15.06
C GLY A 57 -17.71 10.96 -15.45
N GLY A 58 -16.91 10.46 -14.50
CA GLY A 58 -15.83 9.50 -14.72
C GLY A 58 -16.26 8.19 -15.37
N TRP A 59 -17.53 7.76 -15.19
CA TRP A 59 -18.06 6.59 -15.89
C TRP A 59 -17.90 6.64 -17.42
N ARG A 60 -18.01 7.83 -18.02
CA ARG A 60 -17.83 7.99 -19.47
C ARG A 60 -16.37 7.82 -19.88
N GLY A 61 -15.43 8.27 -19.04
CA GLY A 61 -13.98 8.09 -19.24
C GLY A 61 -13.58 6.63 -19.09
N LEU A 62 -14.01 5.97 -18.01
CA LEU A 62 -13.73 4.55 -17.77
C LEU A 62 -14.19 3.66 -18.93
N LYS A 63 -15.36 3.95 -19.53
CA LYS A 63 -15.84 3.22 -20.72
C LYS A 63 -15.02 3.44 -21.99
N ARG A 64 -14.24 4.52 -22.07
CA ARG A 64 -13.29 4.78 -23.15
C ARG A 64 -11.90 4.21 -22.87
N GLY A 65 -11.67 3.70 -21.67
CA GLY A 65 -10.34 3.24 -21.22
C GLY A 65 -9.50 4.33 -20.55
N ASP A 66 -10.08 5.50 -20.24
CA ASP A 66 -9.36 6.54 -19.50
C ASP A 66 -9.25 6.12 -18.02
N SER A 67 -8.05 6.21 -17.44
CA SER A 67 -7.82 5.94 -16.02
C SER A 67 -8.20 7.15 -15.14
N CYS A 68 -8.45 6.90 -13.86
CA CYS A 68 -8.64 7.99 -12.90
C CYS A 68 -7.42 8.90 -12.83
N LEU A 69 -6.22 8.35 -12.98
CA LEU A 69 -4.97 9.12 -12.94
C LEU A 69 -4.87 10.08 -14.12
N GLU A 70 -5.22 9.65 -15.33
CA GLU A 70 -5.20 10.51 -16.54
C GLU A 70 -6.11 11.73 -16.41
N CYS A 71 -7.25 11.61 -15.72
CA CYS A 71 -8.17 12.72 -15.52
C CYS A 71 -7.85 13.57 -14.28
N HIS A 72 -7.34 12.97 -13.20
CA HIS A 72 -7.31 13.60 -11.87
C HIS A 72 -5.90 13.76 -11.26
N ALA A 73 -4.82 13.42 -11.98
CA ALA A 73 -3.45 13.50 -11.43
C ALA A 73 -3.13 14.85 -10.76
N GLU A 74 -3.50 15.95 -11.42
CA GLU A 74 -3.23 17.32 -10.94
C GLU A 74 -4.32 17.86 -10.01
N GLU A 75 -5.44 17.14 -9.85
CA GLU A 75 -6.60 17.60 -9.10
C GLU A 75 -6.67 17.04 -7.68
N THR A 76 -5.82 16.08 -7.31
CA THR A 76 -5.90 15.38 -6.01
C THR A 76 -5.96 16.33 -4.81
N GLY A 77 -5.19 17.42 -4.84
CA GLY A 77 -5.22 18.46 -3.80
C GLY A 77 -6.56 19.20 -3.72
N ASP A 78 -7.12 19.63 -4.84
CA ASP A 78 -8.37 20.39 -4.88
C ASP A 78 -9.60 19.53 -4.66
N MET A 79 -9.58 18.28 -5.14
CA MET A 79 -10.53 17.24 -4.76
C MET A 79 -10.52 17.08 -3.24
N GLY A 80 -9.36 16.79 -2.66
CA GLY A 80 -9.21 16.62 -1.21
C GLY A 80 -9.78 17.79 -0.40
N LYS A 81 -9.57 19.04 -0.84
CA LYS A 81 -10.13 20.24 -0.18
C LYS A 81 -11.67 20.23 -0.17
N LYS A 82 -12.30 19.86 -1.28
CA LYS A 82 -13.77 19.82 -1.38
C LYS A 82 -14.37 18.76 -0.46
N MET A 83 -13.74 17.59 -0.36
CA MET A 83 -14.21 16.54 0.54
C MET A 83 -13.90 16.84 2.01
N ALA A 84 -12.69 17.28 2.34
CA ALA A 84 -12.31 17.57 3.71
C ALA A 84 -13.11 18.73 4.33
N SER A 85 -13.56 19.69 3.51
CA SER A 85 -14.44 20.79 3.95
C SER A 85 -15.92 20.41 4.04
N GLY A 86 -16.33 19.24 3.53
CA GLY A 86 -17.74 18.87 3.41
C GLY A 86 -18.48 19.50 2.22
N ALA A 87 -17.79 20.30 1.38
CA ALA A 87 -18.39 20.91 0.20
C ALA A 87 -18.84 19.89 -0.85
N LYS A 88 -18.27 18.68 -0.84
CA LYS A 88 -18.62 17.59 -1.76
C LYS A 88 -18.54 16.25 -1.04
N ILE A 89 -19.60 15.44 -1.15
CA ILE A 89 -19.64 13.99 -0.81
C ILE A 89 -18.99 13.59 0.53
N GLU A 90 -19.04 14.43 1.55
CA GLU A 90 -18.60 14.11 2.90
C GLU A 90 -19.65 14.61 3.90
N PRO A 91 -20.53 13.74 4.41
CA PRO A 91 -21.61 14.14 5.29
C PRO A 91 -21.13 14.48 6.72
N THR A 92 -19.96 13.98 7.13
CA THR A 92 -19.40 14.21 8.47
C THR A 92 -17.92 14.59 8.38
N PRO A 93 -17.60 15.77 7.82
CA PRO A 93 -16.21 16.19 7.64
C PRO A 93 -15.51 16.36 8.98
N ILE A 94 -14.26 15.89 9.05
CA ILE A 94 -13.40 16.11 10.21
C ILE A 94 -12.79 17.51 10.09
N LYS A 95 -13.20 18.44 10.95
CA LYS A 95 -12.67 19.80 10.97
C LYS A 95 -11.15 19.76 11.13
N GLY A 96 -10.42 20.41 10.22
CA GLY A 96 -8.95 20.45 10.24
C GLY A 96 -8.27 19.22 9.62
N LYS A 97 -9.02 18.25 9.07
CA LYS A 97 -8.45 17.13 8.33
C LYS A 97 -7.64 17.64 7.14
N ALA A 98 -6.43 17.11 7.01
CA ALA A 98 -5.59 17.40 5.86
C ALA A 98 -6.34 17.02 4.56
N PRO A 99 -6.39 17.89 3.54
CA PRO A 99 -7.08 17.56 2.30
C PRO A 99 -6.29 16.54 1.45
N ALA A 100 -4.97 16.64 1.47
CA ALA A 100 -4.08 15.80 0.68
C ALA A 100 -2.71 15.67 1.34
N ILE A 101 -2.00 14.59 1.00
CA ILE A 101 -0.65 14.27 1.46
C ILE A 101 0.17 13.89 0.21
N PRO A 102 1.12 14.72 -0.22
CA PRO A 102 2.07 14.32 -1.26
C PRO A 102 3.09 13.35 -0.65
N VAL A 103 3.16 12.15 -1.20
CA VAL A 103 4.08 11.11 -0.73
C VAL A 103 5.14 10.84 -1.80
N LYS A 104 6.41 10.91 -1.44
CA LYS A 104 7.50 10.42 -2.28
C LYS A 104 7.56 8.90 -2.15
N VAL A 105 7.41 8.21 -3.27
CA VAL A 105 7.49 6.75 -3.36
C VAL A 105 8.74 6.38 -4.15
N GLN A 106 9.55 5.51 -3.56
CA GLN A 106 10.73 4.93 -4.19
C GLN A 106 10.60 3.41 -4.15
N ALA A 107 10.96 2.75 -5.24
CA ALA A 107 10.89 1.31 -5.36
C ALA A 107 12.21 0.74 -5.88
N ALA A 108 12.65 -0.37 -5.28
CA ALA A 108 13.86 -1.07 -5.68
C ALA A 108 13.69 -2.58 -5.47
N HIS A 109 14.57 -3.40 -6.02
CA HIS A 109 14.59 -4.83 -5.72
C HIS A 109 15.98 -5.45 -5.87
N ASP A 110 16.18 -6.62 -5.27
CA ASP A 110 17.40 -7.44 -5.43
C ASP A 110 17.15 -8.68 -6.32
N GLY A 111 15.91 -8.85 -6.83
CA GLY A 111 15.47 -10.00 -7.61
C GLY A 111 14.82 -11.12 -6.78
N ALA A 112 14.89 -11.05 -5.46
CA ALA A 112 14.15 -11.90 -4.52
C ALA A 112 13.12 -11.10 -3.70
N ASN A 113 13.42 -9.84 -3.38
CA ASN A 113 12.62 -8.93 -2.57
C ASN A 113 12.42 -7.60 -3.28
N LEU A 114 11.20 -7.09 -3.19
CA LEU A 114 10.80 -5.72 -3.47
C LEU A 114 10.97 -4.88 -2.20
N TYR A 115 11.55 -3.70 -2.37
CA TYR A 115 11.71 -2.66 -1.37
C TYR A 115 10.86 -1.45 -1.77
N LEU A 116 9.94 -1.04 -0.91
CA LEU A 116 9.10 0.15 -1.11
C LEU A 116 9.36 1.14 0.01
N ARG A 117 9.75 2.37 -0.32
CA ARG A 117 9.96 3.45 0.63
C ARG A 117 9.00 4.60 0.37
N PHE A 118 8.28 4.98 1.42
CA PHE A 118 7.32 6.06 1.45
C PHE A 118 7.83 7.19 2.34
N THR A 119 7.93 8.41 1.81
CA THR A 119 8.38 9.58 2.59
C THR A 119 7.42 10.75 2.41
N TRP A 120 6.96 11.34 3.51
CA TRP A 120 6.07 12.51 3.46
C TRP A 120 6.22 13.38 4.70
N LYS A 121 5.79 14.64 4.57
CA LYS A 121 5.66 15.54 5.71
C LYS A 121 4.32 15.31 6.40
N GLU A 122 4.37 15.08 7.70
CA GLU A 122 3.20 14.91 8.54
C GLU A 122 2.30 16.16 8.44
N PRO A 123 1.02 16.00 8.11
CA PRO A 123 0.09 17.11 8.14
C PRO A 123 -0.17 17.61 9.57
N PRO A 124 -0.60 18.87 9.73
CA PRO A 124 -1.09 19.33 11.03
C PRO A 124 -2.22 18.44 11.56
N ALA A 125 -2.20 18.15 12.86
CA ALA A 125 -3.27 17.42 13.51
C ALA A 125 -4.61 18.18 13.37
N SER A 126 -5.70 17.45 13.17
CA SER A 126 -7.04 18.07 13.05
C SER A 126 -7.57 18.58 14.39
N GLY A 127 -7.06 18.01 15.50
CA GLY A 127 -7.58 18.22 16.85
C GLY A 127 -8.85 17.43 17.15
N ALA A 128 -9.30 16.58 16.24
CA ALA A 128 -10.43 15.68 16.47
C ALA A 128 -10.05 14.56 17.47
N PRO A 129 -11.03 13.96 18.17
CA PRO A 129 -10.78 12.81 19.01
C PRO A 129 -10.17 11.65 18.22
N ALA A 130 -9.14 11.02 18.78
CA ALA A 130 -8.50 9.85 18.18
C ALA A 130 -9.50 8.69 18.03
N MET A 131 -9.62 8.16 16.81
CA MET A 131 -10.46 6.99 16.53
C MET A 131 -9.74 5.68 16.90
N ASP A 132 -8.41 5.65 16.75
CA ASP A 132 -7.53 4.55 17.12
C ASP A 132 -6.31 5.10 17.86
N LYS A 133 -6.38 5.11 19.19
CA LYS A 133 -5.36 5.70 20.07
C LYS A 133 -4.03 4.96 20.03
N ASP A 134 -4.05 3.68 19.68
CA ASP A 134 -2.86 2.84 19.65
C ASP A 134 -2.09 3.04 18.34
N ASN A 135 -2.77 3.51 17.29
CA ASN A 135 -2.23 3.64 15.95
C ASN A 135 -2.45 5.05 15.37
N PRO A 136 -1.66 6.04 15.82
CA PRO A 136 -1.73 7.39 15.27
C PRO A 136 -1.45 7.46 13.75
N LEU A 137 -0.72 6.47 13.21
CA LEU A 137 -0.41 6.37 11.80
C LEU A 137 -0.49 4.92 11.30
N LYS A 138 -1.11 4.72 10.14
CA LYS A 138 -1.07 3.46 9.38
C LYS A 138 -0.77 3.75 7.92
N VAL A 139 0.08 2.94 7.31
CA VAL A 139 0.38 2.97 5.87
C VAL A 139 0.05 1.62 5.30
N ALA A 140 -0.72 1.60 4.21
CA ALA A 140 -1.02 0.39 3.47
C ALA A 140 -0.79 0.60 1.98
N PHE A 141 -0.39 -0.46 1.29
CA PHE A 141 -0.41 -0.51 -0.16
C PHE A 141 -1.12 -1.77 -0.64
N MET A 142 -1.57 -1.73 -1.88
CA MET A 142 -2.18 -2.85 -2.58
C MET A 142 -1.49 -3.09 -3.91
N LEU A 143 -1.34 -4.36 -4.27
CA LEU A 143 -0.87 -4.80 -5.59
C LEU A 143 -1.97 -5.63 -6.27
N GLU A 144 -2.10 -5.50 -7.59
CA GLU A 144 -3.07 -6.27 -8.37
C GLU A 144 -2.49 -6.64 -9.75
N ALA A 145 -2.76 -7.87 -10.20
CA ALA A 145 -2.07 -8.51 -11.32
C ALA A 145 -2.85 -8.46 -12.66
N GLY A 146 -3.74 -7.49 -12.85
CA GLY A 146 -4.53 -7.29 -14.07
C GLY A 146 -5.69 -8.27 -14.26
N LYS A 147 -6.21 -8.87 -13.17
CA LYS A 147 -7.33 -9.80 -13.16
C LYS A 147 -8.61 -9.21 -12.60
N VAL A 148 -8.50 -8.19 -11.74
CA VAL A 148 -9.67 -7.46 -11.24
C VAL A 148 -10.21 -6.53 -12.34
N GLU A 149 -11.53 -6.58 -12.54
CA GLU A 149 -12.22 -5.77 -13.55
C GLU A 149 -11.93 -4.27 -13.34
N ARG A 150 -11.40 -3.60 -14.37
CA ARG A 150 -11.02 -2.17 -14.39
C ARG A 150 -9.93 -1.75 -13.39
N ALA A 151 -9.24 -2.67 -12.72
CA ALA A 151 -8.19 -2.29 -11.77
C ALA A 151 -7.06 -1.45 -12.40
N ASP A 152 -6.81 -1.62 -13.70
CA ASP A 152 -5.92 -0.81 -14.51
C ASP A 152 -6.38 0.64 -14.71
N LEU A 153 -7.69 0.89 -14.59
CA LEU A 153 -8.30 2.22 -14.77
C LEU A 153 -8.62 2.90 -13.44
N SER A 154 -9.24 2.19 -12.51
CA SER A 154 -9.77 2.71 -11.23
C SER A 154 -8.91 2.34 -10.02
N GLY A 155 -7.86 1.53 -10.20
CA GLY A 155 -6.93 1.17 -9.14
C GLY A 155 -7.63 0.47 -7.97
N CYS A 156 -7.29 0.85 -6.75
CA CYS A 156 -7.85 0.23 -5.55
C CYS A 156 -9.34 0.57 -5.28
N TRP A 157 -9.98 1.43 -6.08
CA TRP A 157 -11.41 1.76 -5.88
C TRP A 157 -12.34 0.58 -6.12
N GLU A 158 -11.95 -0.42 -6.91
CA GLU A 158 -12.74 -1.66 -7.07
C GLU A 158 -12.88 -2.46 -5.77
N THR A 159 -12.19 -2.04 -4.70
CA THR A 159 -12.36 -2.59 -3.34
C THR A 159 -13.29 -1.77 -2.43
N CYS A 160 -13.71 -0.58 -2.88
CA CYS A 160 -14.36 0.45 -2.07
C CYS A 160 -15.85 0.53 -2.41
N HIS A 161 -16.69 -0.04 -1.55
CA HIS A 161 -18.12 -0.14 -1.77
C HIS A 161 -18.92 0.67 -0.75
N GLN A 162 -20.08 1.18 -1.19
CA GLN A 162 -20.96 2.00 -0.36
C GLN A 162 -21.48 1.29 0.91
N ASP A 163 -21.54 -0.03 0.89
CA ASP A 163 -22.06 -0.86 1.98
C ASP A 163 -20.97 -1.35 2.95
N ALA A 164 -19.71 -0.91 2.79
CA ALA A 164 -18.64 -1.25 3.71
C ALA A 164 -18.87 -0.61 5.09
N ARG A 165 -18.57 -1.33 6.17
CA ARG A 165 -18.92 -1.04 7.58
C ARG A 165 -18.65 0.36 8.13
N THR A 166 -17.78 1.14 7.50
CA THR A 166 -17.45 2.50 7.97
C THR A 166 -18.05 3.61 7.11
N MET A 167 -18.79 3.25 6.06
CA MET A 167 -19.57 4.17 5.24
C MET A 167 -20.84 4.62 5.99
N PRO A 168 -21.43 5.80 5.67
CA PRO A 168 -22.58 6.34 6.39
C PRO A 168 -23.77 5.36 6.55
N GLU A 169 -23.99 4.51 5.54
CA GLU A 169 -25.05 3.48 5.52
C GLU A 169 -24.47 2.06 5.42
N GLY A 170 -23.23 1.89 5.88
CA GLY A 170 -22.50 0.63 5.77
C GLY A 170 -23.08 -0.50 6.61
N ASN A 171 -22.92 -1.74 6.14
CA ASN A 171 -23.18 -2.94 6.92
C ASN A 171 -21.97 -3.26 7.79
N LYS A 172 -22.16 -3.35 9.11
CA LYS A 172 -21.10 -3.63 10.10
C LYS A 172 -20.25 -4.87 9.79
N ASP A 173 -20.84 -5.87 9.12
CA ASP A 173 -20.20 -7.15 8.83
C ASP A 173 -19.47 -7.14 7.47
N LYS A 174 -19.64 -6.08 6.66
CA LYS A 174 -19.00 -5.95 5.35
C LYS A 174 -17.70 -5.17 5.43
N THR A 175 -16.63 -5.80 4.96
CA THR A 175 -15.34 -5.14 4.73
C THR A 175 -15.19 -4.71 3.28
N LYS A 176 -14.02 -4.19 2.90
CA LYS A 176 -13.63 -4.13 1.49
C LYS A 176 -13.76 -5.52 0.85
N TYR A 177 -14.18 -5.55 -0.41
CA TYR A 177 -14.29 -6.74 -1.24
C TYR A 177 -14.16 -6.33 -2.71
N VAL A 178 -13.90 -7.29 -3.59
CA VAL A 178 -13.90 -7.16 -5.03
C VAL A 178 -15.07 -7.95 -5.58
N LYS A 179 -15.80 -7.38 -6.53
CA LYS A 179 -16.85 -8.12 -7.24
C LYS A 179 -16.24 -9.33 -7.95
N ASP A 180 -16.85 -10.51 -7.78
CA ASP A 180 -16.33 -11.79 -8.30
C ASP A 180 -14.92 -12.14 -7.78
N GLY A 181 -14.53 -11.56 -6.64
CA GLY A 181 -13.22 -11.76 -6.02
C GLY A 181 -12.99 -13.21 -5.61
N SER A 182 -11.83 -13.76 -6.00
CA SER A 182 -11.46 -15.14 -5.72
C SER A 182 -9.95 -15.33 -5.85
N LEU A 183 -9.33 -15.92 -4.83
CA LEU A 183 -7.91 -16.28 -4.85
C LEU A 183 -7.63 -17.36 -5.89
N ALA A 184 -8.52 -18.34 -6.03
CA ALA A 184 -8.35 -19.45 -6.96
C ALA A 184 -8.33 -19.01 -8.43
N SER A 185 -9.03 -17.93 -8.77
CA SER A 185 -9.04 -17.34 -10.12
C SER A 185 -8.08 -16.15 -10.27
N GLY A 186 -7.35 -15.80 -9.21
CA GLY A 186 -6.43 -14.66 -9.20
C GLY A 186 -7.08 -13.28 -9.17
N VAL A 187 -8.40 -13.20 -8.90
CA VAL A 187 -9.16 -11.95 -8.83
C VAL A 187 -9.11 -11.40 -7.40
N PHE A 188 -8.00 -10.75 -7.04
CA PHE A 188 -7.80 -10.18 -5.72
C PHE A 188 -6.77 -9.04 -5.75
N TYR A 189 -6.78 -8.22 -4.71
CA TYR A 189 -5.66 -7.34 -4.38
C TYR A 189 -4.85 -7.97 -3.25
N ASP A 190 -3.54 -8.04 -3.42
CA ASP A 190 -2.61 -8.18 -2.29
C ASP A 190 -2.69 -6.91 -1.43
N LEU A 191 -2.69 -7.05 -0.11
CA LEU A 191 -2.80 -5.97 0.86
C LEU A 191 -1.73 -6.10 1.93
N VAL A 192 -0.81 -5.14 1.96
CA VAL A 192 0.24 -5.03 2.98
C VAL A 192 0.04 -3.76 3.80
N GLN A 193 0.17 -3.84 5.12
CA GLN A 193 0.03 -2.69 6.01
C GLN A 193 1.08 -2.69 7.13
N TRP A 194 1.56 -1.48 7.44
CA TRP A 194 2.31 -1.17 8.65
C TRP A 194 1.52 -0.20 9.52
N ARG A 195 1.65 -0.36 10.84
CA ARG A 195 1.08 0.56 11.83
C ARG A 195 2.16 1.09 12.77
N SER A 196 1.95 2.30 13.27
CA SER A 196 2.90 2.98 14.15
C SER A 196 3.15 2.32 15.50
N ASN A 197 2.27 1.41 15.95
CA ASN A 197 2.53 0.58 17.13
C ASN A 197 3.49 -0.59 16.86
N GLY A 198 3.96 -0.76 15.61
CA GLY A 198 4.86 -1.83 15.19
C GLY A 198 4.16 -3.04 14.58
N GLU A 199 2.83 -3.10 14.56
CA GLU A 199 2.07 -4.15 13.89
C GLU A 199 2.26 -4.10 12.37
N LYS A 200 2.26 -5.29 11.78
CA LYS A 200 2.48 -5.54 10.35
C LYS A 200 1.47 -6.57 9.90
N HIS A 201 0.89 -6.34 8.74
CA HIS A 201 -0.16 -7.17 8.17
C HIS A 201 0.18 -7.48 6.72
N ASP A 202 -0.08 -8.73 6.34
CA ASP A 202 0.14 -9.27 5.02
C ASP A 202 -1.07 -10.16 4.68
N GLY A 203 -1.89 -9.69 3.75
CA GLY A 203 -3.19 -10.28 3.46
C GLY A 203 -3.69 -9.87 2.08
N TYR A 204 -5.00 -9.86 1.89
CA TYR A 204 -5.61 -9.63 0.59
C TYR A 204 -7.04 -9.11 0.67
N VAL A 205 -7.55 -8.65 -0.48
CA VAL A 205 -8.97 -8.35 -0.71
C VAL A 205 -9.45 -9.15 -1.93
N ALA A 206 -10.30 -10.14 -1.67
CA ALA A 206 -11.03 -10.91 -2.68
C ALA A 206 -12.54 -10.68 -2.46
N ASP A 207 -13.35 -11.73 -2.28
CA ASP A 207 -14.76 -11.64 -1.85
C ASP A 207 -14.94 -10.95 -0.48
N LYS A 208 -13.87 -10.89 0.31
CA LYS A 208 -13.74 -10.10 1.54
C LYS A 208 -12.29 -9.69 1.75
N ARG A 209 -12.07 -8.80 2.72
CA ARG A 209 -10.74 -8.45 3.18
C ARG A 209 -10.28 -9.41 4.27
N VAL A 210 -9.09 -9.96 4.09
CA VAL A 210 -8.34 -10.72 5.08
C VAL A 210 -7.05 -9.95 5.33
N MET A 211 -6.75 -9.64 6.61
CA MET A 211 -5.58 -8.80 6.94
C MET A 211 -4.28 -9.60 7.08
N ASP A 212 -4.37 -10.90 7.37
CA ASP A 212 -3.23 -11.71 7.77
C ASP A 212 -3.27 -13.08 7.07
N GLY A 213 -2.10 -13.71 6.93
CA GLY A 213 -1.94 -15.05 6.36
C GLY A 213 -1.07 -15.09 5.11
N GLY A 214 -0.77 -13.92 4.52
CA GLY A 214 0.26 -13.76 3.49
C GLY A 214 1.65 -14.10 4.03
N LYS A 215 2.57 -14.39 3.11
CA LYS A 215 3.95 -14.81 3.43
C LYS A 215 5.00 -14.02 2.66
N ALA A 216 4.58 -13.01 1.90
CA ALA A 216 5.48 -12.18 1.12
C ALA A 216 6.14 -11.12 2.00
N LEU A 217 5.46 -10.55 2.99
CA LEU A 217 6.03 -9.52 3.86
C LEU A 217 7.17 -10.08 4.72
N VAL A 218 8.37 -9.51 4.54
CA VAL A 218 9.56 -9.81 5.34
C VAL A 218 9.66 -8.85 6.50
N ASP A 219 9.53 -7.55 6.22
CA ASP A 219 9.62 -6.49 7.22
C ASP A 219 8.86 -5.24 6.78
N ALA A 220 8.45 -4.44 7.76
CA ALA A 220 7.97 -3.09 7.55
C ALA A 220 8.36 -2.24 8.76
N ARG A 221 8.99 -1.09 8.52
CA ARG A 221 9.44 -0.19 9.59
C ARG A 221 9.14 1.25 9.24
N GLY A 222 8.76 2.02 10.26
CA GLY A 222 8.54 3.45 10.14
C GLY A 222 9.41 4.22 11.12
N GLU A 223 9.91 5.36 10.68
CA GLU A 223 10.59 6.35 11.51
C GLU A 223 10.06 7.75 11.22
N LYS A 224 10.12 8.61 12.24
CA LYS A 224 9.80 10.04 12.10
C LYS A 224 11.02 10.86 12.48
N LYS A 225 11.48 11.71 11.56
CA LYS A 225 12.57 12.67 11.77
C LYS A 225 12.02 14.07 11.59
N GLY A 226 11.92 14.83 12.69
CA GLY A 226 11.21 16.11 12.70
C GLY A 226 9.75 15.92 12.34
N ASP A 227 9.30 16.59 11.28
CA ASP A 227 7.95 16.47 10.73
C ASP A 227 7.85 15.47 9.56
N THR A 228 8.92 14.75 9.23
CA THR A 228 8.97 13.86 8.08
C THR A 228 8.89 12.40 8.53
N TRP A 229 7.90 11.68 8.01
CA TRP A 229 7.78 10.23 8.14
C TRP A 229 8.52 9.54 7.01
N THR A 230 9.16 8.42 7.32
CA THR A 230 9.68 7.45 6.36
C THR A 230 9.19 6.07 6.75
N VAL A 231 8.54 5.34 5.84
CA VAL A 231 8.14 3.94 6.04
C VAL A 231 8.71 3.10 4.92
N THR A 232 9.45 2.04 5.27
CA THR A 232 10.04 1.10 4.33
C THR A 232 9.44 -0.28 4.52
N PHE A 233 9.00 -0.90 3.43
CA PHE A 233 8.55 -2.27 3.37
C PHE A 233 9.56 -3.12 2.60
N THR A 234 9.76 -4.35 3.08
CA THR A 234 10.50 -5.41 2.39
C THR A 234 9.55 -6.57 2.18
N ARG A 235 9.28 -6.90 0.92
CA ARG A 235 8.34 -7.95 0.52
C ARG A 235 9.03 -8.87 -0.48
N LYS A 236 8.98 -10.18 -0.29
CA LYS A 236 9.44 -11.15 -1.31
C LYS A 236 8.68 -10.93 -2.61
N PHE A 237 9.27 -11.33 -3.74
CA PHE A 237 8.58 -11.33 -5.01
C PHE A 237 7.37 -12.27 -5.03
N THR A 238 7.44 -13.36 -4.26
CA THR A 238 6.36 -14.33 -4.12
C THR A 238 6.12 -14.69 -2.64
N GLY A 239 4.84 -14.87 -2.28
CA GLY A 239 4.43 -15.35 -0.94
C GLY A 239 3.41 -16.49 -0.98
N GLY A 240 2.77 -16.73 -2.14
CA GLY A 240 1.81 -17.82 -2.33
C GLY A 240 0.39 -17.27 -2.42
N GLU A 241 -0.56 -17.98 -1.80
CA GLU A 241 -1.97 -17.59 -1.80
C GLU A 241 -2.17 -16.23 -1.11
N GLY A 242 -2.90 -15.31 -1.77
CA GLY A 242 -3.12 -13.95 -1.26
C GLY A 242 -2.02 -12.94 -1.60
N ASP A 243 -0.89 -13.41 -2.13
CA ASP A 243 0.26 -12.57 -2.49
C ASP A 243 0.42 -12.48 -4.01
N VAL A 244 0.44 -11.26 -4.57
CA VAL A 244 0.70 -11.08 -6.00
C VAL A 244 2.14 -11.51 -6.33
N ALA A 245 2.30 -12.47 -7.24
CA ALA A 245 3.61 -12.86 -7.73
C ALA A 245 4.20 -11.75 -8.61
N LEU A 246 5.45 -11.39 -8.32
CA LEU A 246 6.22 -10.38 -9.03
C LEU A 246 7.39 -11.03 -9.78
N ALA A 247 7.73 -10.47 -10.94
CA ALA A 247 8.91 -10.85 -11.70
C ALA A 247 9.50 -9.61 -12.42
N PRO A 248 10.81 -9.59 -12.72
CA PRO A 248 11.39 -8.58 -13.59
C PRO A 248 10.72 -8.57 -14.97
N GLY A 249 10.55 -7.38 -15.55
CA GLY A 249 9.82 -7.14 -16.79
C GLY A 249 8.30 -7.05 -16.64
N GLN A 250 7.76 -7.22 -15.42
CA GLN A 250 6.33 -7.14 -15.14
C GLN A 250 5.92 -5.73 -14.70
N THR A 251 4.70 -5.33 -15.07
CA THR A 251 4.03 -4.17 -14.50
C THR A 251 2.78 -4.64 -13.76
N VAL A 252 2.58 -4.17 -12.52
CA VAL A 252 1.39 -4.46 -11.70
C VAL A 252 0.69 -3.17 -11.31
N ASN A 253 -0.61 -3.26 -11.04
CA ASN A 253 -1.37 -2.15 -10.50
C ASN A 253 -0.97 -1.90 -9.04
N PHE A 254 -0.83 -0.64 -8.67
CA PHE A 254 -0.40 -0.16 -7.37
C PHE A 254 -1.34 0.92 -6.85
N GLY A 255 -1.67 0.84 -5.56
CA GLY A 255 -2.35 1.92 -4.84
C GLY A 255 -1.91 1.94 -3.39
N MET A 256 -1.99 3.09 -2.74
CA MET A 256 -1.64 3.23 -1.34
C MET A 256 -2.61 4.11 -0.56
N ALA A 257 -2.64 3.90 0.75
CA ALA A 257 -3.46 4.65 1.68
C ALA A 257 -2.69 5.00 2.96
N ILE A 258 -3.01 6.15 3.52
CA ILE A 258 -2.53 6.60 4.82
C ILE A 258 -3.73 6.91 5.71
N HIS A 259 -3.77 6.26 6.87
CA HIS A 259 -4.58 6.73 8.00
C HIS A 259 -3.67 7.55 8.90
N ASP A 260 -3.74 8.87 8.81
CA ASP A 260 -3.08 9.81 9.73
C ASP A 260 -4.04 10.25 10.84
N ASP A 261 -3.49 10.96 11.84
CA ASP A 261 -4.26 11.58 12.93
C ASP A 261 -5.17 10.59 13.67
N SER A 262 -4.64 9.37 13.91
CA SER A 262 -5.36 8.28 14.59
C SER A 262 -6.66 7.87 13.91
N ALA A 263 -6.80 8.13 12.60
CA ALA A 263 -8.01 7.82 11.86
C ALA A 263 -8.17 6.31 11.60
N THR A 264 -9.40 5.91 11.31
CA THR A 264 -9.73 4.53 10.95
C THR A 264 -10.77 4.47 9.83
N GLY A 265 -10.97 3.28 9.28
CA GLY A 265 -12.05 3.05 8.31
C GLY A 265 -11.94 3.94 7.08
N ARG A 266 -13.05 4.60 6.72
CA ARG A 266 -13.13 5.48 5.55
C ARG A 266 -12.34 6.78 5.67
N PHE A 267 -11.87 7.16 6.86
CA PHE A 267 -11.25 8.47 7.12
C PHE A 267 -9.75 8.53 6.77
N HIS A 268 -9.37 8.01 5.61
CA HIS A 268 -7.98 7.93 5.13
C HIS A 268 -7.72 8.85 3.95
N HIS A 269 -6.45 9.03 3.62
CA HIS A 269 -6.02 9.53 2.31
C HIS A 269 -5.65 8.35 1.43
N VAL A 270 -5.97 8.44 0.14
CA VAL A 270 -5.76 7.36 -0.82
C VAL A 270 -5.19 7.91 -2.13
N SER A 271 -4.29 7.16 -2.75
CA SER A 271 -3.75 7.48 -4.07
C SER A 271 -4.75 7.09 -5.15
N LEU A 272 -4.69 7.72 -6.33
CA LEU A 272 -5.26 7.15 -7.56
C LEU A 272 -4.58 5.80 -7.90
N GLY A 273 -5.03 5.15 -8.99
CA GLY A 273 -4.35 3.96 -9.51
C GLY A 273 -3.04 4.35 -10.21
N TYR A 274 -1.94 3.71 -9.81
CA TYR A 274 -0.62 3.84 -10.44
C TYR A 274 -0.18 2.47 -10.94
N ARG A 275 0.80 2.43 -11.83
CA ARG A 275 1.49 1.20 -12.24
C ARG A 275 2.89 1.14 -11.62
N LEU A 276 3.19 0.01 -10.99
CA LEU A 276 4.52 -0.36 -10.52
C LEU A 276 5.18 -1.28 -11.55
N GLY A 277 6.18 -0.76 -12.26
CA GLY A 277 7.00 -1.53 -13.18
C GLY A 277 8.23 -2.12 -12.48
N ILE A 278 8.41 -3.44 -12.52
CA ILE A 278 9.60 -4.14 -12.02
C ILE A 278 10.56 -4.30 -13.19
N ASP A 279 11.64 -3.53 -13.24
CA ASP A 279 12.50 -3.42 -14.44
C ASP A 279 11.68 -3.14 -15.75
N ALA A 280 10.53 -2.46 -15.61
CA ALA A 280 9.55 -2.22 -16.67
C ALA A 280 8.96 -0.80 -16.56
N ASP A 281 8.16 -0.41 -17.54
CA ASP A 281 7.46 0.87 -17.52
C ASP A 281 6.29 0.90 -16.55
N GLY A 282 6.13 2.06 -15.92
CA GLY A 282 5.13 2.36 -14.91
C GLY A 282 5.42 3.75 -14.34
N GLU A 283 4.42 4.36 -13.70
CA GLU A 283 4.61 5.65 -13.03
C GLU A 283 5.54 5.53 -11.81
N ILE A 284 5.59 4.34 -11.20
CA ILE A 284 6.57 3.97 -10.18
C ILE A 284 7.44 2.87 -10.78
N LYS A 285 8.76 3.04 -10.75
CA LYS A 285 9.72 2.07 -11.28
C LYS A 285 10.50 1.44 -10.14
N ALA A 286 10.36 0.13 -9.97
CA ALA A 286 11.24 -0.65 -9.13
C ALA A 286 12.51 -1.00 -9.92
N VAL A 287 13.63 -0.44 -9.49
CA VAL A 287 14.94 -0.65 -10.13
C VAL A 287 15.74 -1.70 -9.38
N LYS A 288 16.44 -2.57 -10.11
CA LYS A 288 17.39 -3.49 -9.50
C LYS A 288 18.53 -2.74 -8.79
N GLN A 289 18.92 -3.20 -7.60
CA GLN A 289 20.06 -2.70 -6.82
C GLN A 289 21.08 -3.81 -6.53
#